data_AF-A0AAW7YJX5-F1
#
_entry.id   AF-A0AAW7YJX5-F1
#
_cell.length_a   1.000
_cell.length_b   1.000
_cell.length_c   1.000
_cell.angle_alpha   90.00
_cell.angle_beta   90.00
_cell.angle_gamma   90.00
#
_symmetry.space_group_name_H-M   'P 1'
#
loop_
_entity.id
_entity.type
_entity.pdbx_description
1 polymer ?
#
loop_
_entity_poly.entity_id
_entity_poly.type
_entity_poly.pdbx_seq_one_letter_code
_entity_poly.pdbx_strand_id
1 'polypeptide(L)'
;MEMPKLQPFAIKTQRFSFYSKLWRLLFRKRQWQLVEDWHYVLPNKRVIIIPKGFVFDGSSYPSIVWIFFSPTGLLLIPVILHDFCFKYNYLWAKQGERVYKFKAGNGFFKWSALIRNVGIERNELLLIDYFMWLVCISFGWINWFTFQRKKSVELFPVNANKSM
;
A
#
# COMPACT_ATOMS: atom_id res chain seq x y z
N MET A 1 -6.52 -14.91 -10.10
CA MET A 1 -6.04 -13.97 -9.07
C MET A 1 -7.24 -13.24 -8.51
N GLU A 2 -7.39 -13.20 -7.19
CA GLU A 2 -8.48 -12.44 -6.56
C GLU A 2 -8.09 -10.97 -6.38
N MET A 3 -8.94 -10.08 -6.87
CA MET A 3 -8.76 -8.64 -6.72
C MET A 3 -9.23 -8.17 -5.34
N PRO A 4 -8.57 -7.17 -4.74
CA PRO A 4 -8.96 -6.67 -3.42
C PRO A 4 -10.34 -6.02 -3.47
N LYS A 5 -11.22 -6.35 -2.50
CA LYS A 5 -12.48 -5.64 -2.31
C LYS A 5 -12.26 -4.38 -1.49
N LEU A 6 -12.55 -3.23 -2.10
CA LEU A 6 -12.25 -1.91 -1.57
C LEU A 6 -13.51 -1.12 -1.28
N GLN A 7 -13.53 -0.44 -0.13
CA GLN A 7 -14.55 0.54 0.21
C GLN A 7 -13.94 1.94 0.26
N PRO A 8 -14.47 2.91 -0.49
CA PRO A 8 -14.00 4.30 -0.41
C PRO A 8 -14.51 4.98 0.87
N PHE A 9 -13.67 5.76 1.52
CA PHE A 9 -14.12 6.69 2.56
C PHE A 9 -14.82 7.92 1.95
N ALA A 10 -15.97 8.27 2.51
CA ALA A 10 -16.71 9.45 2.10
C ALA A 10 -15.90 10.73 2.42
N ILE A 11 -15.60 11.51 1.38
CA ILE A 11 -15.01 12.83 1.54
C ILE A 11 -16.14 13.79 1.91
N LYS A 12 -16.30 14.09 3.21
CA LYS A 12 -17.24 15.13 3.66
C LYS A 12 -16.79 16.49 3.07
N THR A 13 -17.46 16.93 2.00
CA THR A 13 -17.26 18.23 1.32
C THR A 13 -18.41 19.21 1.57
N GLN A 14 -19.53 18.73 2.10
CA GLN A 14 -20.68 19.55 2.47
C GLN A 14 -20.35 20.41 3.70
N ARG A 15 -20.86 21.66 3.72
CA ARG A 15 -20.69 22.69 4.78
C ARG A 15 -19.33 23.40 4.88
N PHE A 16 -18.48 23.31 3.85
CA PHE A 16 -17.18 24.01 3.81
C PHE A 16 -17.20 25.25 2.88
N SER A 17 -16.39 26.28 3.20
CA SER A 17 -16.22 27.50 2.39
C SER A 17 -15.61 27.19 1.00
N PHE A 18 -15.87 28.02 -0.02
CA PHE A 18 -15.45 27.79 -1.40
C PHE A 18 -13.94 27.49 -1.54
N TYR A 19 -13.08 28.30 -0.93
CA TYR A 19 -11.62 28.08 -0.94
C TYR A 19 -11.22 26.76 -0.29
N SER A 20 -11.87 26.40 0.81
CA SER A 20 -11.59 25.12 1.49
C SER A 20 -12.09 23.91 0.70
N LYS A 21 -13.14 24.07 -0.12
CA LYS A 21 -13.58 23.06 -1.09
C LYS A 21 -12.57 22.92 -2.23
N LEU A 22 -12.09 24.03 -2.79
CA LEU A 22 -11.07 24.02 -3.85
C LEU A 22 -9.75 23.39 -3.37
N TRP A 23 -9.29 23.75 -2.18
CA TRP A 23 -8.12 23.13 -1.56
C TRP A 23 -8.30 21.62 -1.35
N ARG A 24 -9.47 21.19 -0.87
CA ARG A 24 -9.77 19.75 -0.71
C ARG A 24 -9.87 19.03 -2.06
N LEU A 25 -10.36 19.68 -3.10
CA LEU A 25 -10.40 19.10 -4.45
C LEU A 25 -8.98 18.86 -4.99
N LEU A 26 -8.07 19.81 -4.80
CA LEU A 26 -6.71 19.75 -5.34
C LEU A 26 -5.78 18.84 -4.54
N PHE A 27 -5.91 18.82 -3.20
CA PHE A 27 -4.93 18.16 -2.32
C PHE A 27 -5.46 16.95 -1.56
N ARG A 28 -6.78 16.77 -1.43
CA ARG A 28 -7.32 15.66 -0.62
C ARG A 28 -7.47 14.40 -1.46
N LYS A 29 -6.54 13.46 -1.26
CA LYS A 29 -6.57 12.13 -1.83
C LYS A 29 -7.71 11.30 -1.20
N ARG A 30 -8.38 10.47 -2.00
CA ARG A 30 -9.41 9.54 -1.48
C ARG A 30 -8.73 8.37 -0.80
N GLN A 31 -9.18 8.04 0.40
CA GLN A 31 -8.72 6.88 1.15
C GLN A 31 -9.61 5.68 0.86
N TRP A 32 -9.01 4.50 0.85
CA TRP A 32 -9.66 3.22 0.57
C TRP A 32 -9.39 2.26 1.71
N GLN A 33 -10.38 1.44 2.05
CA GLN A 33 -10.28 0.39 3.05
C GLN A 33 -10.46 -0.98 2.43
N LEU A 34 -9.63 -1.95 2.83
CA LEU A 34 -9.87 -3.35 2.53
C LEU A 34 -11.06 -3.89 3.34
N VAL A 35 -12.06 -4.43 2.64
CA VAL A 35 -13.29 -4.95 3.26
C VAL A 35 -13.11 -6.38 3.78
N GLU A 36 -12.14 -7.11 3.23
CA GLU A 36 -11.79 -8.49 3.59
C GLU A 36 -10.27 -8.70 3.52
N ASP A 37 -9.80 -9.83 4.06
CA ASP A 37 -8.40 -10.22 3.99
C ASP A 37 -8.01 -10.51 2.55
N TRP A 38 -7.11 -9.70 2.02
CA TRP A 38 -6.67 -9.86 0.64
C TRP A 38 -5.44 -10.75 0.56
N HIS A 39 -5.56 -11.84 -0.20
CA HIS A 39 -4.50 -12.82 -0.42
C HIS A 39 -3.81 -12.53 -1.76
N TYR A 40 -2.50 -12.40 -1.74
CA TYR A 40 -1.72 -12.14 -2.95
C TYR A 40 -0.52 -13.08 -3.03
N VAL A 41 -0.24 -13.59 -4.22
CA VAL A 41 0.94 -14.41 -4.50
C VAL A 41 2.04 -13.48 -5.00
N LEU A 42 3.12 -13.38 -4.23
CA LEU A 42 4.32 -12.63 -4.62
C LEU A 42 5.05 -13.31 -5.80
N PRO A 43 5.92 -12.58 -6.51
CA PRO A 43 6.75 -13.13 -7.59
C PRO A 43 7.55 -14.39 -7.21
N ASN A 44 7.92 -14.50 -5.94
CA ASN A 44 8.63 -15.66 -5.40
C ASN A 44 7.71 -16.82 -4.97
N LYS A 45 6.47 -16.86 -5.48
CA LYS A 45 5.42 -17.87 -5.18
C LYS A 45 4.95 -17.90 -3.72
N ARG A 46 5.32 -16.91 -2.90
CA ARG A 46 4.88 -16.82 -1.51
C ARG A 46 3.50 -16.17 -1.43
N VAL A 47 2.59 -16.77 -0.68
CA VAL A 47 1.28 -16.17 -0.39
C VAL A 47 1.44 -15.18 0.76
N ILE A 48 1.04 -13.94 0.53
CA ILE A 48 0.93 -12.89 1.55
C ILE A 48 -0.51 -12.51 1.79
N ILE A 49 -0.77 -11.93 2.96
CA ILE A 49 -2.09 -11.49 3.39
C ILE A 49 -2.02 -10.01 3.79
N ILE A 50 -2.90 -9.19 3.24
CA ILE A 50 -3.16 -7.85 3.76
C ILE A 50 -4.47 -7.90 4.54
N PRO A 51 -4.44 -7.64 5.86
CA PRO A 51 -5.63 -7.78 6.69
C PRO A 51 -6.76 -6.84 6.29
N LYS A 52 -7.98 -7.31 6.52
CA LYS A 52 -9.19 -6.49 6.52
C LYS A 52 -8.99 -5.26 7.41
N GLY A 53 -9.56 -4.15 6.96
CA GLY A 53 -9.53 -2.89 7.68
C GLY A 53 -8.26 -2.07 7.46
N PHE A 54 -7.30 -2.57 6.67
CA PHE A 54 -6.19 -1.75 6.21
C PHE A 54 -6.70 -0.59 5.35
N VAL A 55 -6.28 0.62 5.71
CA VAL A 55 -6.62 1.86 5.01
C VAL A 55 -5.37 2.40 4.32
N PHE A 56 -5.49 2.68 3.02
CA PHE A 56 -4.43 3.23 2.18
C PHE A 56 -4.96 4.35 1.29
N ASP A 57 -4.05 5.17 0.76
CA ASP A 57 -4.40 6.32 -0.09
C ASP A 57 -3.40 6.54 -1.24
N GLY A 58 -2.35 5.71 -1.33
CA GLY A 58 -1.30 5.82 -2.32
C GLY A 58 -0.50 7.11 -2.21
N SER A 59 -0.65 7.87 -1.11
CA SER A 59 0.04 9.14 -0.90
C SER A 59 1.56 9.00 -0.88
N SER A 60 2.06 7.79 -0.66
CA SER A 60 3.47 7.48 -0.71
C SER A 60 4.11 7.69 -2.09
N TYR A 61 3.32 7.63 -3.17
CA TYR A 61 3.78 7.99 -4.52
C TYR A 61 3.59 9.50 -4.76
N PRO A 62 4.60 10.20 -5.30
CA PRO A 62 4.47 11.62 -5.59
C PRO A 62 3.39 11.88 -6.65
N SER A 63 2.69 13.01 -6.52
CA SER A 63 1.51 13.33 -7.33
C SER A 63 1.78 13.43 -8.82
N ILE A 64 3.02 13.66 -9.25
CA ILE A 64 3.40 13.65 -10.68
C ILE A 64 3.13 12.29 -11.33
N VAL A 65 3.30 11.20 -10.58
CA VAL A 65 3.04 9.83 -11.03
C VAL A 65 1.57 9.65 -11.38
N TRP A 66 0.70 10.35 -10.66
CA TRP A 66 -0.75 10.20 -10.76
C TRP A 66 -1.31 10.82 -12.04
N ILE A 67 -0.56 11.74 -12.66
CA ILE A 67 -0.91 12.31 -13.97
C ILE A 67 -0.84 11.24 -15.06
N PHE A 68 0.13 10.32 -14.94
CA PHE A 68 0.38 9.28 -15.93
C PHE A 68 -0.29 7.95 -15.56
N PHE A 69 -0.40 7.65 -14.27
CA PHE A 69 -0.89 6.35 -13.79
C PHE A 69 -1.87 6.52 -12.63
N SER A 70 -3.10 6.04 -12.81
CA SER A 70 -4.07 6.01 -11.72
C SER A 70 -3.62 5.04 -10.62
N PRO A 71 -3.54 5.47 -9.34
CA PRO A 71 -3.14 4.61 -8.23
C PRO A 71 -4.15 3.48 -7.96
N THR A 72 -5.39 3.60 -8.46
CA THR A 72 -6.41 2.54 -8.38
C THR A 72 -6.57 1.76 -9.68
N GLY A 73 -5.80 2.09 -10.71
CA GLY A 73 -5.73 1.35 -11.97
C GLY A 73 -4.59 0.33 -11.92
N LEU A 74 -3.65 0.48 -12.85
CA LEU A 74 -2.51 -0.43 -13.01
C LEU A 74 -1.67 -0.59 -11.73
N LEU A 75 -1.49 0.50 -10.97
CA LEU A 75 -0.62 0.53 -9.78
C LEU A 75 -1.29 0.07 -8.48
N LEU A 76 -2.53 -0.43 -8.51
CA LEU A 76 -3.29 -0.71 -7.29
C LEU A 76 -2.57 -1.70 -6.36
N ILE A 77 -2.07 -2.80 -6.90
CA ILE A 77 -1.38 -3.85 -6.16
C ILE A 77 -0.09 -3.34 -5.51
N PRO A 78 0.87 -2.76 -6.26
CA PRO A 78 2.09 -2.24 -5.64
C PRO A 78 1.80 -1.12 -4.64
N VAL A 79 0.79 -0.28 -4.86
CA VAL A 79 0.37 0.77 -3.92
C VAL A 79 -0.11 0.20 -2.58
N ILE A 80 -0.99 -0.80 -2.59
CA ILE A 80 -1.49 -1.45 -1.36
C ILE A 80 -0.32 -2.01 -0.56
N LEU A 81 0.56 -2.76 -1.23
CA LEU A 81 1.73 -3.36 -0.58
C LEU A 81 2.70 -2.30 -0.06
N HIS A 82 2.93 -1.24 -0.83
CA HIS A 82 3.82 -0.15 -0.47
C HIS A 82 3.36 0.53 0.81
N ASP A 83 2.11 1.02 0.84
CA ASP A 83 1.56 1.71 2.00
C ASP A 83 1.53 0.80 3.24
N PHE A 84 1.25 -0.50 3.06
CA PHE A 84 1.26 -1.46 4.16
C PHE A 84 2.67 -1.67 4.72
N CYS A 85 3.64 -1.98 3.84
CA CYS A 85 5.03 -2.21 4.24
C CYS A 85 5.66 -0.96 4.86
N PHE A 86 5.30 0.24 4.38
CA PHE A 86 5.82 1.49 4.91
C PHE A 86 5.25 1.83 6.28
N LYS A 87 3.98 1.51 6.51
CA LYS A 87 3.29 1.75 7.78
C LYS A 87 3.67 0.73 8.86
N TYR A 88 3.85 -0.53 8.50
CA TYR A 88 4.00 -1.64 9.46
C TYR A 88 5.40 -2.27 9.46
N ASN A 89 6.19 -2.09 8.40
CA ASN A 89 7.55 -2.67 8.26
C ASN A 89 7.58 -4.22 8.40
N TYR A 90 6.49 -4.87 8.00
CA TYR A 90 6.39 -6.32 7.83
C TYR A 90 5.29 -6.64 6.80
N LEU A 91 5.22 -7.90 6.37
CA LEU A 91 4.08 -8.46 5.64
C LEU A 91 3.58 -9.70 6.37
N TRP A 92 2.29 -10.02 6.29
CA TRP A 92 1.84 -11.35 6.72
C TRP A 92 2.06 -12.34 5.58
N ALA A 93 2.68 -13.48 5.87
CA ALA A 93 2.83 -14.58 4.94
C ALA A 93 2.10 -15.82 5.44
N LYS A 94 1.58 -16.61 4.50
CA LYS A 94 0.91 -17.88 4.76
C LYS A 94 1.77 -19.04 4.25
N GLN A 95 1.95 -20.06 5.08
CA GLN A 95 2.57 -21.32 4.70
C GLN A 95 1.74 -22.47 5.28
N GLY A 96 0.97 -23.15 4.43
CA GLY A 96 -0.07 -24.08 4.87
C GLY A 96 -1.13 -23.35 5.70
N GLU A 97 -1.42 -23.88 6.89
CA GLU A 97 -2.35 -23.28 7.87
C GLU A 97 -1.72 -22.13 8.68
N ARG A 98 -0.38 -21.99 8.69
CA ARG A 98 0.32 -21.03 9.55
C ARG A 98 0.42 -19.65 8.90
N VAL A 99 0.19 -18.61 9.70
CA VAL A 99 0.34 -17.20 9.34
C VAL A 99 1.41 -16.56 10.22
N TYR A 100 2.40 -15.89 9.62
CA TYR A 100 3.51 -15.28 10.34
C TYR A 100 3.98 -13.97 9.71
N LYS A 101 4.73 -13.16 10.47
CA LYS A 101 5.34 -11.92 9.98
C LYS A 101 6.56 -12.24 9.10
N PHE A 102 6.45 -11.93 7.83
CA PHE A 102 7.52 -12.02 6.84
C PHE A 102 8.29 -10.71 6.73
N LYS A 103 9.62 -10.82 6.64
CA LYS A 103 10.54 -9.67 6.44
C LYS A 103 10.30 -8.54 7.45
N ALA A 104 9.97 -8.86 8.70
CA ALA A 104 9.82 -7.86 9.74
C ALA A 104 11.14 -7.08 9.92
N GLY A 105 11.08 -5.75 9.94
CA GLY A 105 12.26 -4.90 10.12
C GLY A 105 13.19 -4.82 8.90
N ASN A 106 12.75 -5.27 7.72
CA ASN A 106 13.62 -5.38 6.55
C ASN A 106 14.08 -4.03 5.97
N GLY A 107 13.39 -2.94 6.33
CA GLY A 107 13.81 -1.57 6.06
C GLY A 107 13.41 -1.02 4.68
N PHE A 108 13.47 0.30 4.57
CA PHE A 108 13.02 1.08 3.42
C PHE A 108 13.48 0.53 2.06
N PHE A 109 14.80 0.41 1.84
CA PHE A 109 15.36 -0.01 0.55
C PHE A 109 14.87 -1.38 0.08
N LYS A 110 14.76 -2.34 1.00
CA LYS A 110 14.35 -3.69 0.65
C LYS A 110 12.85 -3.78 0.39
N TRP A 111 12.04 -2.94 1.04
CA TRP A 111 10.63 -2.78 0.70
C TRP A 111 10.48 -2.13 -0.67
N SER A 112 11.18 -1.02 -0.93
CA SER A 112 11.13 -0.35 -2.24
C SER A 112 11.53 -1.30 -3.39
N ALA A 113 12.54 -2.15 -3.19
CA ALA A 113 12.91 -3.17 -4.17
C ALA A 113 11.83 -4.25 -4.38
N LEU A 114 11.16 -4.69 -3.30
CA LEU A 114 10.06 -5.64 -3.39
C LEU A 114 8.87 -5.05 -4.16
N ILE A 115 8.51 -3.80 -3.88
CA ILE A 115 7.42 -3.11 -4.58
C ILE A 115 7.73 -2.94 -6.06
N ARG A 116 8.96 -2.57 -6.42
CA ARG A 116 9.40 -2.51 -7.82
C ARG A 116 9.22 -3.86 -8.52
N ASN A 117 9.69 -4.95 -7.90
CA ASN A 117 9.60 -6.27 -8.52
C ASN A 117 8.15 -6.72 -8.71
N VAL A 118 7.27 -6.43 -7.74
CA VAL A 118 5.82 -6.67 -7.89
C VAL A 118 5.23 -5.81 -9.00
N GLY A 119 5.63 -4.54 -9.10
CA GLY A 119 5.22 -3.64 -10.17
C GLY A 119 5.59 -4.18 -11.56
N ILE A 120 6.85 -4.56 -11.75
CA ILE A 120 7.35 -5.13 -13.02
C ILE A 120 6.55 -6.37 -13.44
N GLU A 121 6.30 -7.29 -12.51
CA GLU A 121 5.56 -8.53 -12.82
C GLU A 121 4.08 -8.27 -13.15
N ARG A 122 3.47 -7.25 -12.53
CA ARG A 122 2.03 -6.96 -12.72
C ARG A 122 1.75 -6.04 -13.89
N ASN A 123 2.63 -5.10 -14.13
CA ASN A 123 2.43 -4.03 -15.10
C ASN A 123 3.12 -4.32 -16.43
N GLU A 124 4.15 -5.17 -16.43
CA GLU A 124 5.06 -5.44 -17.56
C GLU A 124 5.78 -4.18 -18.10
N LEU A 125 5.64 -3.03 -17.43
CA LEU A 125 6.19 -1.74 -17.81
C LEU A 125 7.49 -1.44 -17.06
N LEU A 126 8.54 -2.21 -17.38
CA LEU A 126 9.88 -2.13 -16.77
C LEU A 126 10.37 -0.68 -16.54
N LEU A 127 10.35 0.15 -17.58
CA LEU A 127 10.87 1.53 -17.51
C LEU A 127 10.17 2.37 -16.43
N ILE A 128 8.84 2.25 -16.34
CA ILE A 128 8.03 3.04 -15.42
C ILE A 128 8.27 2.56 -13.98
N ASP A 129 8.29 1.26 -13.75
CA ASP A 129 8.51 0.71 -12.41
C ASP A 129 9.92 1.02 -11.87
N TYR A 130 10.95 1.03 -12.74
CA TYR A 130 12.29 1.49 -12.37
C TYR A 130 12.35 2.99 -12.08
N PHE A 131 11.67 3.82 -12.89
CA PHE A 131 11.56 5.24 -12.63
C PHE A 131 10.84 5.51 -11.30
N MET A 132 9.75 4.79 -11.01
CA MET A 132 9.03 4.88 -9.75
C MET A 132 9.88 4.49 -8.56
N TRP A 133 10.67 3.43 -8.70
CA TRP A 133 11.61 3.01 -7.68
C TRP A 133 12.67 4.08 -7.41
N LEU A 134 13.25 4.69 -8.46
CA LEU A 134 14.23 5.77 -8.31
C LEU A 134 13.63 6.96 -7.56
N VAL A 135 12.44 7.40 -7.95
CA VAL A 135 11.72 8.49 -7.28
C VAL A 135 11.41 8.14 -5.82
N CYS A 136 10.97 6.91 -5.55
CA CYS A 136 10.73 6.42 -4.20
C CYS A 136 12.01 6.46 -3.37
N ILE A 137 13.15 5.96 -3.86
CA ILE A 137 14.42 6.00 -3.14
C ILE A 137 14.86 7.43 -2.83
N SER A 138 14.71 8.36 -3.77
CA SER A 138 15.14 9.75 -3.60
C SER A 138 14.28 10.57 -2.62
N PHE A 139 12.97 10.31 -2.54
CA PHE A 139 12.04 11.16 -1.77
C PHE A 139 11.20 10.42 -0.71
N GLY A 140 11.05 9.11 -0.84
CA GLY A 140 10.19 8.27 -0.01
C GLY A 140 10.69 8.07 1.43
N TRP A 141 11.97 8.35 1.70
CA TRP A 141 12.55 8.22 3.05
C TRP A 141 11.91 9.18 4.07
N ILE A 142 11.48 10.38 3.64
CA ILE A 142 10.77 11.35 4.50
C ILE A 142 9.46 10.76 5.02
N ASN A 143 8.67 10.18 4.12
CA ASN A 143 7.42 9.52 4.45
C ASN A 143 7.66 8.27 5.29
N TRP A 144 8.68 7.47 4.94
CA TRP A 144 9.09 6.31 5.71
C TRP A 144 9.36 6.65 7.19
N PHE A 145 10.22 7.64 7.48
CA PHE A 145 10.49 8.04 8.85
C PHE A 145 9.24 8.58 9.57
N THR A 146 8.34 9.22 8.84
CA THR A 146 7.07 9.71 9.40
C THR A 146 6.13 8.57 9.78
N PHE A 147 6.06 7.52 8.96
CA PHE A 147 5.29 6.32 9.27
C PHE A 147 5.90 5.53 10.43
N GLN A 148 7.21 5.31 10.42
CA GLN A 148 7.89 4.54 11.47
C GLN A 148 7.83 5.23 12.85
N ARG A 149 7.70 6.56 12.91
CA ARG A 149 7.48 7.31 14.16
C ARG A 149 6.05 7.22 14.70
N LYS A 150 5.07 6.91 13.84
CA LYS A 150 3.67 6.80 14.25
C LYS A 150 3.43 5.39 14.80
N LYS A 151 2.90 5.29 16.02
CA LYS A 151 2.37 4.02 16.54
C LYS A 151 1.12 3.64 15.72
N SER A 152 1.27 2.66 14.84
CA SER A 152 0.17 2.09 14.07
C SER A 152 -0.46 0.94 14.85
N VAL A 153 -1.79 0.90 14.90
CA VAL A 153 -2.52 -0.23 15.49
C VAL A 153 -2.28 -1.45 14.59
N GLU A 154 -1.74 -2.50 15.18
CA GLU A 154 -1.45 -3.73 14.46
C GLU A 154 -2.75 -4.37 13.92
N LEU A 155 -2.70 -4.80 12.67
CA LEU A 155 -3.82 -5.49 12.01
C LEU A 155 -3.47 -6.97 11.85
N PHE A 156 -4.39 -7.83 12.28
CA PHE A 156 -4.26 -9.28 12.21
C PHE A 156 -5.20 -9.85 11.15
N PRO A 157 -4.73 -10.78 10.30
CA PRO A 157 -5.60 -11.57 9.45
C PRO A 157 -6.63 -12.33 10.30
N VAL A 158 -7.84 -12.50 9.80
CA VAL A 158 -8.95 -13.20 10.47
C VAL A 158 -8.55 -14.62 10.90
N ASN A 159 -7.70 -15.28 10.11
CA ASN A 159 -7.23 -16.64 10.38
C ASN A 159 -5.94 -16.71 11.22
N ALA A 160 -5.32 -15.58 11.58
CA ALA A 160 -4.09 -15.59 12.39
C ALA A 160 -4.36 -16.04 13.84
N ASN A 161 -5.58 -15.82 14.36
CA ASN A 161 -5.94 -16.13 15.74
C ASN A 161 -6.27 -17.61 16.02
N LYS A 162 -6.27 -18.48 15.01
CA LYS A 162 -6.55 -19.92 15.19
C LYS A 162 -5.31 -20.78 15.51
N SER A 163 -4.12 -20.16 15.58
CA SER A 163 -2.85 -20.88 15.78
C SER A 163 -2.01 -20.35 16.94
N MET A 164 -2.64 -19.63 17.87
CA MET A 164 -2.04 -19.30 19.17
C MET A 164 -2.66 -20.15 20.27
#